data_AF-A0A350BKI2-F1
#
_entry.id   AF-A0A350BKI2-F1
#
_cell.length_a   1.000
_cell.length_b   1.000
_cell.length_c   1.000
_cell.angle_alpha   90.00
_cell.angle_beta   90.00
_cell.angle_gamma   90.00
#
_symmetry.space_group_name_H-M   'P 1'
#
loop_
_entity.id
_entity.type
_entity.pdbx_description
1 polymer ?
#
loop_
_entity_poly.entity_id
_entity_poly.type
_entity_poly.pdbx_seq_one_letter_code
_entity_poly.pdbx_strand_id
1 'polypeptide(L)'
;MYLFFAEISSFSVWVILALVGISVVIKNFWCRFLCPYGALLGVASLLSPLKITRKASSCIDCSLCTKACPSAINVHTADRVWSDECMACMRCVEVCPVIDTLAMALPGKKREPVPSWAFGTLVAGVFVAITGMAMLTGHWQNAIDRQEYQKRFLNLDSPQYQHNRGEVPQYGPHD
;
A
#
# COMPACT_ATOMS: atom_id res chain seq x y z
N MET A 1 -1.37 -25.38 -9.14
CA MET A 1 -1.51 -24.64 -7.85
C MET A 1 -1.92 -25.57 -6.70
N TYR A 2 -2.88 -26.50 -6.87
CA TYR A 2 -3.36 -27.38 -5.79
C TYR A 2 -2.30 -28.30 -5.14
N LEU A 3 -1.35 -28.85 -5.92
CA LEU A 3 -0.32 -29.77 -5.42
C LEU A 3 0.61 -29.14 -4.36
N PHE A 4 0.85 -27.82 -4.44
CA PHE A 4 1.68 -27.11 -3.46
C PHE A 4 1.05 -27.08 -2.06
N PHE A 5 -0.28 -27.02 -1.98
CA PHE A 5 -1.01 -27.01 -0.70
C PHE A 5 -1.35 -28.41 -0.19
N ALA A 6 -1.51 -29.39 -1.09
CA ALA A 6 -1.80 -30.77 -0.73
C ALA A 6 -0.59 -31.52 -0.18
N GLU A 7 0.62 -31.24 -0.68
CA GLU A 7 1.87 -31.85 -0.23
C GLU A 7 2.83 -30.80 0.35
N ILE A 8 2.39 -30.15 1.43
CA ILE A 8 3.26 -29.17 2.10
C ILE A 8 4.51 -29.87 2.65
N SER A 9 5.68 -29.48 2.15
CA SER A 9 6.95 -30.08 2.60
C SER A 9 7.19 -29.79 4.08
N SER A 10 7.73 -30.76 4.82
CA SER A 10 8.03 -30.60 6.26
C SER A 10 8.89 -29.37 6.55
N PHE A 11 9.79 -29.02 5.63
CA PHE A 11 10.58 -27.79 5.70
C PHE A 11 9.72 -26.52 5.68
N SER A 12 8.73 -26.45 4.77
CA SER A 12 7.83 -25.28 4.66
C SER A 12 7.00 -25.09 5.93
N VAL A 13 6.54 -26.18 6.55
CA VAL A 13 5.79 -26.13 7.82
C VAL A 13 6.65 -25.56 8.93
N TRP A 14 7.90 -26.03 9.07
CA TRP A 14 8.83 -25.50 10.06
C TRP A 14 9.14 -24.01 9.86
N VAL A 15 9.33 -23.58 8.61
CA VAL A 15 9.55 -22.17 8.29
C VAL A 15 8.33 -21.33 8.66
N ILE A 16 7.11 -21.78 8.32
CA ILE A 16 5.88 -21.07 8.68
C ILE A 16 5.72 -20.98 10.20
N LEU A 17 5.92 -22.08 10.92
CA LEU A 17 5.84 -22.09 12.39
C LEU A 17 6.87 -21.15 13.03
N ALA A 18 8.11 -21.14 12.52
CA ALA A 18 9.14 -20.22 12.99
C ALA A 18 8.75 -18.76 12.73
N LEU A 19 8.26 -18.44 11.52
CA LEU A 19 7.81 -17.09 11.17
C LEU A 19 6.63 -16.62 12.03
N VAL A 20 5.65 -17.49 12.27
CA VAL A 20 4.52 -17.21 13.16
C VAL A 20 5.02 -16.99 14.59
N GLY A 21 5.88 -17.87 15.10
CA GLY A 21 6.47 -17.74 16.44
C GLY A 21 7.21 -16.43 16.63
N ILE A 22 8.05 -16.04 15.66
CA ILE A 22 8.78 -14.77 15.68
C ILE A 22 7.81 -13.58 15.58
N SER A 23 6.77 -13.68 14.76
CA SER A 23 5.78 -12.60 14.60
C SER A 23 4.93 -12.35 15.85
N VAL A 24 4.83 -13.31 16.78
CA VAL A 24 4.16 -13.10 18.08
C VAL A 24 5.06 -12.32 19.03
N VAL A 25 6.37 -12.58 19.01
CA VAL A 25 7.35 -11.90 19.86
C VAL A 25 7.64 -10.49 19.33
N ILE A 26 7.80 -10.35 18.01
CA ILE A 26 8.12 -9.09 17.35
C ILE A 26 6.92 -8.66 16.52
N LYS A 27 6.22 -7.61 16.98
CA LYS A 27 5.08 -7.03 16.25
C LYS A 27 5.50 -6.67 14.82
N ASN A 28 4.74 -7.17 13.85
CA ASN A 28 4.95 -6.89 12.42
C ASN A 28 6.33 -7.29 11.87
N PHE A 29 6.97 -8.34 12.43
CA PHE A 29 8.28 -8.82 11.99
C PHE A 29 8.37 -9.03 10.48
N TRP A 30 7.39 -9.73 9.90
CA TRP A 30 7.34 -9.99 8.46
C TRP A 30 7.39 -8.69 7.64
N CYS A 31 6.52 -7.74 7.99
CA CYS A 31 6.44 -6.44 7.29
C CYS A 31 7.70 -5.61 7.49
N ARG A 32 8.39 -5.74 8.62
CA ARG A 32 9.60 -4.96 8.95
C ARG A 32 10.87 -5.49 8.29
N PHE A 33 11.02 -6.81 8.17
CA PHE A 33 12.31 -7.41 7.80
C PHE A 33 12.26 -8.30 6.54
N LEU A 34 11.15 -8.99 6.27
CA LEU A 34 11.08 -9.97 5.17
C LEU A 34 10.26 -9.48 3.97
N CYS A 35 9.36 -8.53 4.18
CA CYS A 35 8.49 -8.05 3.12
C CYS A 35 9.26 -7.11 2.17
N PRO A 36 9.31 -7.39 0.85
CA PRO A 36 9.94 -6.50 -0.12
C PRO A 36 9.25 -5.12 -0.15
N TYR A 37 7.93 -5.09 0.04
CA TYR A 37 7.19 -3.83 0.19
C TYR A 37 7.56 -3.07 1.46
N GLY A 38 7.91 -3.78 2.54
CA GLY A 38 8.38 -3.16 3.78
C GLY A 38 9.68 -2.39 3.58
N ALA A 39 10.64 -3.00 2.89
CA ALA A 39 11.90 -2.33 2.54
C ALA A 39 11.67 -1.10 1.65
N LEU A 40 10.83 -1.23 0.62
CA LEU A 40 10.48 -0.10 -0.26
C LEU A 40 9.79 1.03 0.51
N LEU A 41 8.85 0.70 1.40
CA LEU A 41 8.15 1.69 2.23
C LEU A 41 9.07 2.34 3.26
N GLY A 42 10.04 1.61 3.83
CA GLY A 42 11.04 2.17 4.73
C GLY A 42 11.94 3.19 4.03
N VAL A 43 12.42 2.86 2.82
CA VAL A 43 13.18 3.80 1.98
C VAL A 43 12.32 5.00 1.58
N ALA A 44 11.08 4.77 1.14
CA ALA A 44 10.15 5.85 0.80
C ALA A 44 9.85 6.75 2.00
N SER A 45 9.71 6.19 3.21
CA SER A 45 9.49 6.93 4.46
C SER A 45 10.73 7.74 4.88
N LEU A 46 11.92 7.19 4.68
CA LEU A 46 13.17 7.91 4.93
C LEU A 46 13.31 9.11 4.00
N LEU A 47 13.01 8.93 2.72
CA LEU A 47 13.06 9.98 1.68
C LEU A 47 11.86 10.94 1.73
N SER A 48 10.74 10.54 2.34
CA SER A 48 9.54 11.36 2.39
C SER A 48 9.78 12.65 3.19
N PRO A 49 9.44 13.83 2.64
CA PRO A 49 9.49 15.07 3.38
C PRO A 49 8.32 15.20 4.38
N LEU A 50 7.26 14.41 4.22
CA LEU A 50 6.10 14.38 5.11
C LEU A 50 6.41 13.45 6.28
N LYS A 51 6.78 14.04 7.42
CA LYS A 51 7.11 13.28 8.64
C LYS A 51 6.28 13.73 9.83
N ILE A 52 6.07 12.81 10.77
CA ILE A 52 5.40 13.10 12.04
C ILE A 52 6.29 14.06 12.84
N THR A 53 5.74 15.22 13.18
CA THR A 53 6.45 16.29 13.90
C THR A 53 5.68 16.63 15.17
N ARG A 54 6.38 16.64 16.32
CA ARG A 54 5.87 16.90 17.67
C ARG A 54 5.90 18.40 17.98
N LYS A 55 4.89 18.94 18.65
CA LYS A 55 4.91 20.29 19.24
C LYS A 55 5.41 20.17 20.68
N ALA A 56 6.63 20.61 20.96
CA ALA A 56 7.13 20.62 22.33
C ALA A 56 6.25 21.48 23.26
N SER A 57 5.69 22.58 22.76
CA SER A 57 4.89 23.52 23.57
C SER A 57 3.54 22.99 24.05
N SER A 58 2.96 21.98 23.38
CA SER A 58 1.66 21.40 23.78
C SER A 58 1.79 19.97 24.30
N CYS A 59 3.00 19.39 24.26
CA CYS A 59 3.21 18.04 24.72
C CYS A 59 3.31 18.00 26.25
N ILE A 60 2.62 17.04 26.86
CA ILE A 60 2.62 16.78 28.30
C ILE A 60 3.50 15.58 28.70
N ASP A 61 4.36 15.11 27.80
CA ASP A 61 5.32 14.02 28.02
C ASP A 61 4.75 12.70 28.57
N CYS A 62 3.49 12.39 28.25
CA CYS A 62 2.80 11.17 28.69
C CYS A 62 3.36 9.85 28.13
N SER A 63 4.29 9.87 27.17
CA SER A 63 4.90 8.71 26.49
C SER A 63 3.96 7.75 25.73
N LEU A 64 2.65 8.03 25.67
CA LEU A 64 1.64 7.17 25.03
C LEU A 64 1.92 6.93 23.54
N CYS A 65 2.39 7.95 22.83
CA CYS A 65 2.76 7.83 21.41
C CYS A 65 3.86 6.80 21.15
N THR A 66 4.83 6.67 22.06
CA THR A 66 5.91 5.67 21.98
C THR A 66 5.37 4.27 22.25
N LYS A 67 4.51 4.12 23.26
CA LYS A 67 3.87 2.83 23.62
C LYS A 67 2.95 2.30 22.52
N ALA A 68 2.25 3.19 21.82
CA ALA A 68 1.37 2.84 20.71
C ALA A 68 2.12 2.56 19.40
N CYS A 69 3.39 2.97 19.28
CA CYS A 69 4.17 2.78 18.07
C CYS A 69 4.43 1.28 17.83
N PRO A 70 3.95 0.69 16.72
CA PRO A 70 4.21 -0.72 16.43
C PRO A 70 5.69 -1.01 16.21
N SER A 71 6.47 -0.03 15.75
CA SER A 71 7.91 -0.13 15.51
C SER A 71 8.74 0.22 16.75
N ALA A 72 8.11 0.48 17.90
CA ALA A 72 8.78 0.88 19.16
C ALA A 72 9.69 2.11 19.04
N ILE A 73 9.36 3.04 18.14
CA ILE A 73 10.13 4.28 17.96
C ILE A 73 9.85 5.24 19.12
N ASN A 74 10.89 5.89 19.63
CA ASN A 74 10.80 6.92 20.68
C ASN A 74 10.20 8.24 20.14
N VAL A 75 8.89 8.24 19.86
CA VAL A 75 8.18 9.40 19.31
C VAL A 75 8.12 10.56 20.31
N HIS A 76 8.02 10.27 21.61
CA HIS A 76 7.89 11.29 22.64
C HIS A 76 9.12 12.20 22.79
N THR A 77 10.33 11.73 22.51
CA THR A 77 11.57 12.53 22.61
C THR A 77 11.96 13.18 21.29
N ALA A 78 11.46 12.66 20.17
CA ALA A 78 11.77 13.18 18.85
C ALA A 78 10.91 14.40 18.51
N ASP A 79 11.53 15.53 18.17
CA ASP A 79 10.82 16.68 17.58
C ASP A 79 10.25 16.32 16.21
N ARG A 80 10.99 15.52 15.44
CA ARG A 80 10.57 14.95 14.17
C ARG A 80 10.99 13.49 14.11
N VAL A 81 10.05 12.62 13.78
CA VAL A 81 10.31 11.19 13.66
C VAL A 81 11.12 10.94 12.39
N TRP A 82 12.43 10.72 12.55
CA TRP A 82 13.34 10.38 11.47
C TRP A 82 13.84 8.94 11.66
N SER A 83 13.03 7.98 11.20
CA SER A 83 13.34 6.55 11.26
C SER A 83 12.82 5.87 10.00
N ASP A 84 13.65 5.01 9.44
CA ASP A 84 13.36 4.08 8.33
C ASP A 84 12.33 3.01 8.71
N GLU A 85 12.15 2.74 10.01
CA GLU A 85 11.15 1.82 10.54
C GLU A 85 9.76 2.46 10.68
N CYS A 86 9.64 3.76 10.45
CA CYS A 86 8.38 4.48 10.55
C CYS A 86 7.54 4.23 9.30
N MET A 87 6.48 3.43 9.40
CA MET A 87 5.55 3.17 8.30
C MET A 87 4.43 4.24 8.18
N ALA A 88 4.58 5.40 8.82
CA ALA A 88 3.58 6.49 8.82
C ALA A 88 2.13 6.05 9.15
N CYS A 89 1.95 5.04 10.01
CA CYS A 89 0.64 4.45 10.34
C CYS A 89 -0.31 5.35 11.19
N MET A 90 0.11 6.57 11.53
CA MET A 90 -0.66 7.58 12.29
C MET A 90 -1.20 7.20 13.70
N ARG A 91 -0.99 5.98 14.20
CA ARG A 91 -1.42 5.56 15.56
C ARG A 91 -0.94 6.47 16.69
N CYS A 92 0.25 7.06 16.55
CA CYS A 92 0.80 7.99 17.52
C CYS A 92 0.04 9.33 17.59
N VAL A 93 -0.59 9.75 16.48
CA VAL A 93 -1.45 10.93 16.41
C VAL A 93 -2.81 10.60 17.04
N GLU A 94 -3.37 9.44 16.71
CA GLU A 94 -4.67 8.98 17.21
C GLU A 94 -4.72 8.78 18.73
N VAL A 95 -3.65 8.23 19.33
CA VAL A 95 -3.59 7.99 20.78
C VAL A 95 -3.25 9.25 21.59
N CYS A 96 -2.88 10.34 20.93
CA CYS A 96 -2.41 11.53 21.64
C CYS A 96 -3.59 12.20 22.37
N PRO A 97 -3.52 12.39 23.70
CA PRO A 97 -4.63 13.00 24.45
C PRO A 97 -4.75 14.50 24.19
N VAL A 98 -3.70 15.15 23.68
CA VAL A 98 -3.67 16.58 23.38
C VAL A 98 -3.79 16.79 21.87
N ILE A 99 -4.90 17.40 21.46
CA ILE A 99 -5.22 17.73 20.06
C ILE A 99 -4.08 18.57 19.45
N ASP A 100 -3.77 18.31 18.18
CA ASP A 100 -2.76 19.03 17.37
C ASP A 100 -1.31 19.00 17.88
N THR A 101 -0.98 18.11 18.82
CA THR A 101 0.39 17.98 19.33
C THR A 101 1.31 17.24 18.34
N LEU A 102 0.81 16.18 17.72
CA LEU A 102 1.51 15.39 16.71
C LEU A 102 0.75 15.52 15.39
N ALA A 103 1.45 15.89 14.32
CA ALA A 103 0.87 15.98 12.99
C ALA A 103 1.90 15.60 11.92
N MET A 104 1.42 15.15 10.76
CA MET A 104 2.26 14.98 9.58
C MET A 104 2.51 16.36 8.96
N ALA A 105 3.77 16.79 8.92
CA ALA A 105 4.13 18.12 8.44
C ALA A 105 5.38 18.08 7.54
N LEU A 106 5.40 18.97 6.56
CA LEU A 106 6.57 19.21 5.72
C LEU A 106 7.69 19.93 6.51
N PRO A 107 8.96 19.83 6.09
CA PRO A 107 10.04 20.68 6.61
C PRO A 107 9.71 22.17 6.45
N GLY A 108 9.88 22.94 7.52
CA GLY A 108 9.86 24.42 7.49
C GLY A 108 8.51 25.10 7.29
N LYS A 109 7.42 24.38 6.99
CA LYS A 109 6.08 24.98 6.78
C LYS A 109 5.23 24.90 8.06
N LYS A 110 4.39 25.92 8.28
CA LYS A 110 3.38 25.91 9.35
C LYS A 110 2.46 24.70 9.16
N ARG A 111 2.03 24.10 10.27
CA ARG A 111 1.23 22.86 10.35
C ARG A 111 -0.21 23.12 9.92
N GLU A 112 -0.40 23.45 8.66
CA GLU A 112 -1.73 23.55 8.08
C GLU A 112 -2.07 22.19 7.46
N PRO A 113 -3.16 21.54 7.89
CA PRO A 113 -3.59 20.30 7.24
C PRO A 113 -3.86 20.61 5.78
N VAL A 114 -3.28 19.81 4.88
CA VAL A 114 -3.61 19.90 3.45
C VAL A 114 -5.11 19.62 3.35
N PRO A 115 -5.91 20.54 2.80
CA PRO A 115 -7.34 20.34 2.77
C PRO A 115 -7.65 19.15 1.86
N SER A 116 -8.57 18.27 2.29
CA SER A 116 -8.84 17.00 1.61
C SER A 116 -9.18 17.16 0.12
N TRP A 117 -9.83 18.27 -0.25
CA TRP A 117 -10.13 18.60 -1.65
C TRP A 117 -8.87 18.88 -2.47
N ALA A 118 -7.83 19.50 -1.90
CA ALA A 118 -6.58 19.76 -2.61
C ALA A 118 -5.83 18.46 -2.88
N PHE A 119 -5.85 17.53 -1.93
CA PHE A 119 -5.30 16.19 -2.15
C PHE A 119 -6.10 15.42 -3.21
N GLY A 120 -7.44 15.45 -3.13
CA GLY A 120 -8.31 14.79 -4.11
C GLY A 120 -8.14 15.33 -5.53
N THR A 121 -8.07 16.65 -5.69
CA THR A 121 -7.84 17.31 -7.00
C THR A 121 -6.45 17.00 -7.56
N LEU A 122 -5.42 16.93 -6.71
CA LEU A 122 -4.09 16.52 -7.13
C LEU A 122 -4.09 15.07 -7.65
N VAL A 123 -4.68 14.14 -6.91
CA VAL A 123 -4.74 12.72 -7.32
C VAL A 123 -5.52 12.56 -8.62
N ALA A 124 -6.70 13.19 -8.72
CA ALA A 124 -7.51 13.17 -9.94
C ALA A 124 -6.77 13.79 -11.12
N GLY A 125 -6.09 14.92 -10.90
CA GLY A 125 -5.30 15.60 -11.91
C GLY A 125 -4.14 14.74 -12.43
N VAL A 126 -3.40 14.07 -11.54
CA VAL A 126 -2.32 13.14 -11.93
C VAL A 126 -2.88 11.97 -12.74
N PHE A 127 -4.00 11.39 -12.32
CA PHE A 127 -4.64 10.30 -13.06
C PHE A 127 -5.06 10.73 -14.47
N VAL A 128 -5.75 11.87 -14.58
CA VAL A 128 -6.17 12.43 -15.88
C VAL A 128 -4.96 12.77 -16.75
N ALA A 129 -3.90 13.32 -16.17
CA ALA A 129 -2.68 13.64 -16.90
C ALA A 129 -1.99 12.38 -17.46
N ILE A 130 -1.83 11.33 -16.64
CA ILE A 130 -1.18 10.08 -17.08
C ILE A 130 -2.01 9.37 -18.15
N THR A 131 -3.31 9.22 -17.92
CA THR A 131 -4.22 8.57 -18.88
C THR A 131 -4.36 9.38 -20.16
N GLY A 132 -4.51 10.70 -20.06
CA GLY A 132 -4.51 11.61 -21.19
C GLY A 132 -3.21 11.56 -21.98
N MET A 133 -2.06 11.52 -21.30
CA MET A 133 -0.76 11.38 -21.96
C MET A 133 -0.66 10.04 -22.71
N ALA A 134 -1.09 8.93 -22.11
CA ALA A 134 -1.12 7.63 -22.78
C ALA A 134 -2.06 7.59 -24.00
N MET A 135 -3.19 8.30 -23.95
CA MET A 135 -4.09 8.46 -25.09
C MET A 135 -3.46 9.30 -26.20
N LEU A 136 -2.79 10.41 -25.85
CA LEU A 136 -2.13 11.30 -26.80
C LEU A 136 -0.92 10.64 -27.47
N THR A 137 -0.16 9.81 -26.75
CA THR A 137 0.98 9.06 -27.32
C THR A 137 0.56 7.79 -28.06
N GLY A 138 -0.75 7.50 -28.15
CA GLY A 138 -1.28 6.30 -28.82
C GLY A 138 -0.99 4.99 -28.09
N HIS A 139 -0.38 5.03 -26.90
CA HIS A 139 -0.09 3.85 -26.09
C HIS A 139 -1.34 3.29 -25.38
N TRP A 140 -2.45 4.03 -25.41
CA TRP A 140 -3.74 3.57 -24.91
C TRP A 140 -4.42 2.54 -25.82
N GLN A 141 -4.13 2.57 -27.13
CA GLN A 141 -4.71 1.63 -28.08
C GLN A 141 -3.94 0.31 -28.03
N ASN A 142 -4.66 -0.81 -27.96
CA ASN A 142 -4.07 -2.13 -28.13
C ASN A 142 -3.80 -2.38 -29.62
N ALA A 143 -2.81 -3.22 -29.93
CA ALA A 143 -2.42 -3.53 -31.30
C ALA A 143 -3.44 -4.40 -32.08
N ILE A 144 -4.67 -4.55 -31.59
CA ILE A 144 -5.68 -5.44 -32.16
C ILE A 144 -6.69 -4.60 -32.93
N ASP A 145 -6.74 -4.80 -34.25
CA ASP A 145 -7.75 -4.16 -35.09
C ASP A 145 -9.16 -4.68 -34.77
N ARG A 146 -10.18 -3.87 -35.05
CA ARG A 146 -11.58 -4.18 -34.76
C ARG A 146 -12.05 -5.45 -35.46
N GLN A 147 -11.59 -5.71 -36.69
CA GLN A 147 -11.97 -6.92 -37.43
C GLN A 147 -11.36 -8.16 -36.80
N GLU A 148 -10.10 -8.07 -36.36
CA GLU A 148 -9.42 -9.16 -35.67
C GLU A 148 -10.05 -9.42 -34.29
N TYR A 149 -10.41 -8.36 -33.56
CA TYR A 149 -11.15 -8.48 -32.30
C TYR A 149 -12.48 -9.23 -32.50
N GLN A 150 -13.26 -8.86 -33.52
CA GLN A 150 -14.52 -9.55 -33.85
C GLN A 150 -14.30 -11.02 -34.22
N LYS A 151 -13.26 -11.32 -35.02
CA LYS A 151 -12.92 -12.70 -35.40
C LYS A 151 -12.51 -13.54 -34.18
N ARG A 152 -11.75 -12.97 -33.26
CA ARG A 152 -11.35 -13.64 -32.01
C ARG A 152 -12.53 -13.86 -31.07
N PHE A 153 -13.47 -12.91 -30.99
CA PHE A 153 -14.69 -13.05 -30.21
C PHE A 153 -15.61 -14.15 -30.75
N LEU A 154 -15.79 -14.21 -32.08
CA LEU A 154 -16.60 -15.26 -32.72
C LEU A 154 -15.98 -16.66 -32.62
N ASN A 155 -14.66 -16.75 -32.51
CA ASN A 155 -13.93 -18.01 -32.36
C ASN A 155 -13.42 -18.21 -30.93
N LEU A 156 -14.02 -17.56 -29.95
CA LEU A 156 -13.56 -17.61 -28.56
C LEU A 156 -13.56 -19.04 -28.02
N ASP A 157 -14.58 -19.83 -28.39
CA ASP A 157 -14.75 -21.24 -28.00
C ASP A 157 -13.97 -22.25 -28.88
N SER A 158 -13.16 -21.76 -29.82
CA SER A 158 -12.36 -22.64 -30.66
C SER A 158 -11.24 -23.31 -29.83
N PRO A 159 -10.83 -24.56 -30.18
CA PRO A 159 -9.77 -25.29 -29.44
C PRO A 159 -8.41 -24.58 -29.43
N GLN A 160 -8.25 -23.54 -30.24
CA GLN A 160 -7.05 -22.72 -30.36
C GLN A 160 -6.84 -21.81 -29.14
N TYR A 161 -7.90 -21.48 -28.41
CA TYR A 161 -7.81 -20.72 -27.16
C TYR A 161 -8.06 -21.66 -26.00
N GLN A 162 -7.08 -21.87 -25.12
CA GLN A 162 -7.32 -22.56 -23.84
C GLN A 162 -7.91 -21.56 -22.85
N HIS A 163 -9.22 -21.62 -22.65
CA HIS A 163 -9.90 -20.88 -21.60
C HIS A 163 -10.17 -21.86 -20.46
N ASN A 164 -9.68 -21.54 -19.26
CA ASN A 164 -9.88 -22.34 -18.05
C ASN A 164 -11.30 -22.17 -17.47
N ARG A 165 -12.29 -21.87 -18.31
CA ARG A 165 -13.70 -21.68 -17.93
C ARG A 165 -14.42 -22.99 -18.20
N GLY A 166 -15.06 -23.54 -17.17
CA GLY A 166 -16.13 -24.52 -17.36
C GLY A 166 -17.22 -23.97 -18.28
N GLU A 167 -18.14 -24.85 -18.69
CA GLU A 167 -19.23 -24.57 -19.63
C GLU A 167 -19.88 -23.19 -19.39
N VAL A 168 -19.69 -22.27 -20.34
CA VAL A 168 -20.34 -20.97 -20.33
C VAL A 168 -21.73 -21.15 -20.95
N PRO A 169 -22.82 -20.71 -20.30
CA PRO A 169 -24.15 -20.79 -20.90
C PRO A 169 -24.21 -19.98 -22.21
N GLN A 170 -24.95 -20.49 -23.19
CA GLN A 170 -25.21 -19.77 -24.43
C GLN A 170 -26.02 -18.50 -24.12
N TYR A 171 -25.44 -17.32 -24.41
CA TYR A 171 -26.22 -16.09 -24.51
C TYR A 171 -27.09 -16.19 -25.78
N GLY A 172 -28.40 -16.17 -25.57
CA GLY A 172 -29.42 -16.28 -26.62
C GLY A 172 -29.81 -14.91 -27.19
N PRO A 173 -30.65 -14.87 -28.25
CA PRO A 173 -30.92 -13.67 -29.05
C PRO A 173 -31.76 -12.56 -28.37
N HIS A 174 -31.90 -12.59 -27.04
CA HIS A 174 -32.71 -11.64 -26.27
C HIS A 174 -32.06 -11.11 -24.98
N ASP A 175 -30.73 -11.24 -24.85
CA ASP A 175 -29.94 -10.56 -23.80
C ASP A 175 -29.09 -9.42 -24.39
#